data_AF-A0A8S2CTD4-F1
#
_entry.id   AF-A0A8S2CTD4-F1
#
_cell.length_a   1.000
_cell.length_b   1.000
_cell.length_c   1.000
_cell.angle_alpha   90.00
_cell.angle_beta   90.00
_cell.angle_gamma   90.00
#
_symmetry.space_group_name_H-M   'P 1'
#
loop_
_entity.id
_entity.type
_entity.pdbx_description
1 polymer ?
#
loop_
_entity_poly.entity_id
_entity_poly.type
_entity_poly.pdbx_seq_one_letter_code
_entity_poly.pdbx_strand_id
1 'polypeptide(L)'
;MLSILILFYRLLLLIRRSPVSFPAISTRSPTYDPHYRDYRPPTTTNVRSEQPLRLDQDLRYKTPRTMARSTPTRSLLLSNMNKLRDPLDPSPYDPVGGFVIFFDFILNLEQPTELCRLVTCLHHPKLGLGEPSQLQSFTCETFTDQNGYKMSVALIATKQPVPRCPPQQALTIIIEIQTAAHQPHYTQLQTRSWTKIPLFDHKNRLLSGRWKVPARNLPIQYDASLAIVSMLPAAGMMELHYRLVNYKDAEEQTNAPLSPTFRDLYAYVPQLNKEIKPKEPYTLG
;
A
#
# COMPACT_ATOMS: atom_id res chain seq x y z
N MET A 1 -10.28 -26.34 -20.35
CA MET A 1 -10.79 -26.01 -19.00
C MET A 1 -10.20 -26.86 -17.87
N LEU A 2 -9.61 -28.04 -18.13
CA LEU A 2 -9.01 -28.91 -17.10
C LEU A 2 -7.69 -28.37 -16.49
N SER A 3 -6.90 -27.57 -17.22
CA SER A 3 -5.59 -27.09 -16.73
C SER A 3 -5.66 -25.97 -15.68
N ILE A 4 -6.79 -25.26 -15.57
CA ILE A 4 -6.98 -24.19 -14.57
C ILE A 4 -7.37 -24.78 -13.21
N LEU A 5 -8.10 -25.91 -13.20
CA LEU A 5 -8.41 -26.65 -11.96
C LEU A 5 -7.17 -27.31 -11.34
N ILE A 6 -6.20 -27.75 -12.16
CA ILE A 6 -4.98 -28.42 -11.69
C ILE A 6 -4.04 -27.44 -10.95
N LEU A 7 -4.03 -26.15 -11.33
CA LEU A 7 -3.27 -25.11 -10.63
C LEU A 7 -3.93 -24.70 -9.30
N PHE A 8 -5.26 -24.63 -9.25
CA PHE A 8 -6.00 -24.44 -7.99
C PHE A 8 -5.72 -25.59 -7.01
N TYR A 9 -5.71 -26.83 -7.50
CA TYR A 9 -5.42 -28.00 -6.67
C TYR A 9 -3.96 -28.09 -6.23
N ARG A 10 -2.98 -27.61 -7.02
CA ARG A 10 -1.57 -27.56 -6.59
C ARG A 10 -1.31 -26.49 -5.54
N LEU A 11 -1.93 -25.31 -5.64
CA LEU A 11 -1.81 -24.28 -4.59
C LEU A 11 -2.50 -24.74 -3.29
N LEU A 12 -3.67 -25.39 -3.37
CA LEU A 12 -4.37 -25.96 -2.21
C LEU A 12 -3.70 -27.22 -1.62
N LEU A 13 -3.05 -28.07 -2.43
CA LEU A 13 -2.34 -29.27 -1.94
C LEU A 13 -0.95 -28.96 -1.36
N LEU A 14 -0.26 -27.92 -1.84
CA LEU A 14 1.00 -27.47 -1.23
C LEU A 14 0.79 -26.85 0.17
N ILE A 15 -0.42 -26.39 0.48
CA ILE A 15 -0.80 -25.86 1.81
C ILE A 15 -1.01 -26.98 2.86
N ARG A 16 -1.08 -28.27 2.46
CA ARG A 16 -1.31 -29.40 3.40
C ARG A 16 -0.08 -30.24 3.74
N ARG A 17 1.14 -29.80 3.40
CA ARG A 17 2.37 -30.44 3.90
C ARG A 17 2.93 -29.64 5.07
N SER A 18 2.79 -30.22 6.26
CA SER A 18 3.47 -29.96 7.53
C SER A 18 3.92 -28.51 7.80
N PRO A 19 3.40 -27.82 8.83
CA PRO A 19 3.86 -26.48 9.19
C PRO A 19 5.34 -26.54 9.57
N VAL A 20 6.20 -25.89 8.79
CA VAL A 20 7.56 -25.58 9.22
C VAL A 20 7.44 -24.34 10.10
N SER A 21 7.73 -24.53 11.38
CA SER A 21 7.63 -23.49 12.40
C SER A 21 8.63 -22.36 12.09
N PHE A 22 8.13 -21.26 11.51
CA PHE A 22 8.76 -19.95 11.69
C PHE A 22 8.56 -19.57 13.18
N PRO A 23 9.52 -18.93 13.86
CA PRO A 23 9.25 -18.38 15.19
C PRO A 23 8.00 -17.51 15.08
N ALA A 24 6.92 -17.88 15.78
CA ALA A 24 5.55 -17.44 15.51
C ALA A 24 5.43 -15.97 15.05
N ILE A 25 5.39 -15.75 13.73
CA ILE A 25 5.08 -14.45 13.13
C ILE A 25 3.56 -14.41 13.04
N SER A 26 2.93 -13.92 14.11
CA SER A 26 1.49 -13.77 14.17
C SER A 26 1.07 -12.55 13.34
N THR A 27 0.52 -12.78 12.15
CA THR A 27 -0.27 -11.78 11.41
C THR A 27 -1.74 -11.93 11.81
N ARG A 28 -2.09 -11.62 13.06
CA ARG A 28 -3.50 -11.50 13.45
C ARG A 28 -4.02 -10.15 12.96
N SER A 29 -5.04 -10.19 12.11
CA SER A 29 -5.91 -9.05 11.85
C SER A 29 -6.51 -8.55 13.17
N PRO A 30 -6.69 -7.23 13.38
CA PRO A 30 -7.41 -6.75 14.54
C PRO A 30 -8.86 -7.27 14.49
N THR A 31 -9.22 -8.10 15.46
CA THR A 31 -10.61 -8.43 15.75
C THR A 31 -11.32 -7.16 16.20
N TYR A 32 -12.37 -6.80 15.45
CA TYR A 32 -13.37 -5.82 15.83
C TYR A 32 -13.94 -6.18 17.22
N ASP A 33 -13.79 -5.29 18.20
CA ASP A 33 -14.44 -5.40 19.50
C ASP A 33 -15.86 -4.80 19.39
N PRO A 34 -16.92 -5.62 19.53
CA PRO A 34 -18.30 -5.14 19.42
C PRO A 34 -18.81 -4.39 20.66
N HIS A 35 -18.00 -4.13 21.69
CA HIS A 35 -18.46 -3.49 22.93
C HIS A 35 -18.36 -1.96 22.98
N TYR A 36 -18.06 -1.26 21.88
CA TYR A 36 -18.14 0.21 21.83
C TYR A 36 -19.55 0.70 21.41
N ARG A 37 -20.56 0.30 22.17
CA ARG A 37 -21.87 0.98 22.22
C ARG A 37 -22.24 1.10 23.68
N ASP A 38 -21.95 2.24 24.28
CA ASP A 38 -22.79 2.91 25.28
C ASP A 38 -22.05 4.15 25.81
N TYR A 39 -22.10 5.23 25.04
CA TYR A 39 -21.95 6.57 25.57
C TYR A 39 -23.22 7.35 25.23
N ARG A 40 -24.17 7.38 26.17
CA ARG A 40 -25.23 8.39 26.20
C ARG A 40 -24.68 9.64 26.88
N PRO A 41 -24.77 10.83 26.27
CA PRO A 41 -24.58 12.06 27.02
C PRO A 41 -25.77 12.26 27.98
N PRO A 42 -25.55 12.79 29.20
CA PRO A 42 -26.63 13.05 30.13
C PRO A 42 -27.48 14.24 29.69
N THR A 43 -28.79 14.03 29.63
CA THR A 43 -29.82 15.07 29.48
C THR A 43 -30.23 15.56 30.87
N THR A 44 -30.10 16.86 31.13
CA THR A 44 -30.92 17.57 32.13
C THR A 44 -31.34 18.94 31.59
N THR A 45 -32.64 19.05 31.34
CA THR A 45 -33.51 20.24 31.36
C THR A 45 -33.36 20.97 32.73
N ASN A 46 -33.49 22.29 32.91
CA ASN A 46 -34.59 23.16 32.49
C ASN A 46 -34.33 24.67 32.85
N VAL A 47 -34.91 25.57 32.04
CA VAL A 47 -35.51 26.90 32.35
C VAL A 47 -34.60 28.07 32.81
N ARG A 48 -34.53 29.15 32.00
CA ARG A 48 -35.35 30.37 32.15
C ARG A 48 -35.11 31.38 30.99
N SER A 49 -36.23 31.94 30.56
CA SER A 49 -36.51 33.01 29.56
C SER A 49 -35.74 34.33 29.74
N GLU A 50 -35.41 35.01 28.62
CA GLU A 50 -35.73 36.43 28.33
C GLU A 50 -35.69 36.71 26.79
N GLN A 51 -36.51 37.68 26.36
CA GLN A 51 -36.92 38.05 24.99
C GLN A 51 -35.94 39.01 24.26
N PRO A 52 -36.15 39.30 22.95
CA PRO A 52 -35.16 39.95 22.09
C PRO A 52 -35.35 41.47 21.99
N LEU A 53 -34.24 42.21 21.83
CA LEU A 53 -34.24 43.60 21.38
C LEU A 53 -33.58 43.69 19.99
N ARG A 54 -34.38 44.06 18.99
CA ARG A 54 -33.91 44.61 17.72
C ARG A 54 -33.55 46.09 17.93
N LEU A 55 -32.44 46.51 17.33
CA LEU A 55 -32.28 47.90 16.87
C LEU A 55 -31.50 47.88 15.55
N ASP A 56 -32.14 48.42 14.51
CA ASP A 56 -31.58 48.71 13.20
C ASP A 56 -30.47 49.77 13.28
N GLN A 57 -29.48 49.70 12.38
CA GLN A 57 -29.26 50.68 11.30
C GLN A 57 -27.83 50.64 10.74
N ASP A 58 -27.78 50.47 9.43
CA ASP A 58 -26.95 51.19 8.45
C ASP A 58 -25.54 51.64 8.84
N LEU A 59 -24.55 51.09 8.13
CA LEU A 59 -23.45 51.88 7.57
C LEU A 59 -22.90 51.20 6.31
N ARG A 60 -23.41 51.68 5.16
CA ARG A 60 -22.85 51.51 3.83
C ARG A 60 -21.45 52.12 3.78
N TYR A 61 -20.42 51.37 3.36
CA TYR A 61 -19.31 51.95 2.58
C TYR A 61 -18.67 50.93 1.62
N LYS A 62 -19.02 51.11 0.33
CA LYS A 62 -18.19 51.17 -0.88
C LYS A 62 -17.07 50.11 -1.11
N THR A 63 -17.31 49.31 -2.15
CA THR A 63 -16.31 48.58 -2.95
C THR A 63 -15.28 49.52 -3.62
N PRO A 64 -14.03 49.07 -3.76
CA PRO A 64 -13.18 49.44 -4.89
C PRO A 64 -12.90 48.23 -5.79
N ARG A 65 -13.27 48.35 -7.08
CA ARG A 65 -12.70 47.54 -8.17
C ARG A 65 -11.28 48.03 -8.43
N THR A 66 -10.26 47.19 -8.26
CA THR A 66 -8.96 47.41 -8.93
C THR A 66 -8.20 46.10 -9.15
N MET A 67 -8.05 45.78 -10.44
CA MET A 67 -6.98 45.06 -11.14
C MET A 67 -6.53 43.66 -10.68
N ALA A 68 -6.76 42.71 -11.59
CA ALA A 68 -6.08 41.44 -11.67
C ALA A 68 -4.55 41.61 -11.58
N ARG A 69 -3.96 41.07 -10.52
CA ARG A 69 -2.54 40.75 -10.47
C ARG A 69 -2.45 39.24 -10.38
N SER A 70 -2.07 38.62 -11.50
CA SER A 70 -1.67 37.23 -11.55
C SER A 70 -0.53 37.03 -10.57
N THR A 71 -0.81 36.41 -9.42
CA THR A 71 0.21 35.97 -8.48
C THR A 71 0.88 34.75 -9.11
N PRO A 72 2.14 34.84 -9.56
CA PRO A 72 2.87 33.64 -9.86
C PRO A 72 3.18 32.95 -8.53
N THR A 73 3.20 31.63 -8.58
CA THR A 73 4.06 30.81 -7.71
C THR A 73 3.62 30.49 -6.28
N ARG A 74 2.46 29.82 -6.15
CA ARG A 74 2.29 28.80 -5.09
C ARG A 74 3.24 27.60 -5.26
N SER A 75 3.79 27.37 -6.46
CA SER A 75 4.69 26.23 -6.71
C SER A 75 6.11 26.39 -6.15
N LEU A 76 6.60 27.63 -5.91
CA LEU A 76 7.94 27.85 -5.36
C LEU A 76 8.00 27.74 -3.84
N LEU A 77 6.89 28.01 -3.14
CA LEU A 77 6.82 27.83 -1.67
C LEU A 77 6.83 26.35 -1.27
N LEU A 78 6.32 25.45 -2.12
CA LEU A 78 6.42 24.01 -1.89
C LEU A 78 7.84 23.46 -2.14
N SER A 79 8.59 24.10 -3.06
CA SER A 79 9.94 23.64 -3.42
C SER A 79 11.01 23.89 -2.35
N ASN A 80 10.83 24.91 -1.49
CA ASN A 80 11.81 25.29 -0.46
C ASN A 80 11.56 24.71 0.93
N MET A 81 10.50 23.91 1.13
CA MET A 81 10.29 23.12 2.36
C MET A 81 10.75 21.66 2.20
N ASN A 82 11.30 21.30 1.04
CA ASN A 82 11.79 19.96 0.68
C ASN A 82 13.13 19.55 1.34
N LYS A 83 13.40 20.04 2.55
CA LYS A 83 14.39 19.44 3.45
C LYS A 83 13.85 19.23 4.86
N LEU A 84 12.53 19.22 5.04
CA LEU A 84 11.98 18.36 6.09
C LEU A 84 12.33 16.93 5.70
N ARG A 85 13.21 16.33 6.51
CA ARG A 85 13.55 14.91 6.49
C ARG A 85 12.28 14.09 6.19
N ASP A 86 12.31 13.24 5.16
CA ASP A 86 11.18 12.32 4.96
C ASP A 86 11.07 11.50 6.27
N PRO A 87 9.91 11.46 6.94
CA PRO A 87 9.75 10.66 8.17
C PRO A 87 10.06 9.17 7.93
N LEU A 88 10.15 8.72 6.67
CA LEU A 88 10.56 7.38 6.27
C LEU A 88 12.03 7.25 5.87
N ASP A 89 12.86 8.25 6.17
CA ASP A 89 14.30 8.16 5.97
C ASP A 89 14.89 6.92 6.66
N PRO A 90 15.97 6.33 6.11
CA PRO A 90 16.59 5.14 6.69
C PRO A 90 16.91 5.34 8.19
N SER A 91 16.30 4.51 9.03
CA SER A 91 16.53 4.49 10.48
C SER A 91 16.93 3.08 10.93
N PRO A 92 17.58 2.93 12.10
CA PRO A 92 17.95 1.60 12.60
C PRO A 92 16.71 0.70 12.74
N TYR A 93 16.82 -0.51 12.18
CA TYR A 93 15.78 -1.52 12.22
C TYR A 93 15.74 -2.20 13.59
N ASP A 94 14.55 -2.33 14.18
CA ASP A 94 14.31 -3.10 15.40
C ASP A 94 13.68 -4.46 15.05
N PRO A 95 14.41 -5.58 15.19
CA PRO A 95 13.89 -6.91 14.89
C PRO A 95 12.73 -7.34 15.80
N VAL A 96 12.65 -6.82 17.03
CA VAL A 96 11.61 -7.19 18.00
C VAL A 96 10.28 -6.55 17.62
N GLY A 97 10.28 -5.23 17.39
CA GLY A 97 9.12 -4.51 16.87
C GLY A 97 8.75 -4.91 15.45
N GLY A 98 9.75 -5.19 14.61
CA GLY A 98 9.55 -5.56 13.21
C GLY A 98 9.19 -4.35 12.34
N PHE A 99 8.28 -4.56 11.38
CA PHE A 99 7.83 -3.50 10.47
C PHE A 99 6.33 -3.55 10.23
N VAL A 100 5.80 -2.50 9.60
CA VAL A 100 4.43 -2.41 9.13
C VAL A 100 4.44 -2.07 7.65
N ILE A 101 3.66 -2.83 6.86
CA ILE A 101 3.38 -2.50 5.47
C ILE A 101 2.05 -1.77 5.43
N PHE A 102 2.03 -0.57 4.88
CA PHE A 102 0.79 0.12 4.53
C PHE A 102 0.51 -0.12 3.06
N PHE A 103 -0.62 -0.73 2.76
CA PHE A 103 -1.16 -0.79 1.40
C PHE A 103 -2.06 0.42 1.21
N ASP A 104 -1.59 1.39 0.43
CA ASP A 104 -2.27 2.68 0.32
C ASP A 104 -3.31 2.63 -0.79
N PHE A 105 -2.91 2.35 -2.04
CA PHE A 105 -3.82 2.25 -3.18
C PHE A 105 -3.23 1.47 -4.37
N ILE A 106 -4.09 1.05 -5.30
CA ILE A 106 -3.71 0.44 -6.58
C ILE A 106 -4.24 1.32 -7.71
N LEU A 107 -3.39 1.66 -8.69
CA LEU A 107 -3.79 2.43 -9.87
C LEU A 107 -3.92 1.53 -11.11
N ASN A 108 -4.66 2.02 -12.10
CA ASN A 108 -4.86 1.43 -13.42
C ASN A 108 -5.33 -0.03 -13.36
N LEU A 109 -6.29 -0.33 -12.49
CA LEU A 109 -6.95 -1.63 -12.49
C LEU A 109 -7.65 -1.87 -13.83
N GLU A 110 -7.59 -3.11 -14.33
CA GLU A 110 -8.22 -3.50 -15.59
C GLU A 110 -9.76 -3.34 -15.48
N GLN A 111 -10.38 -2.60 -16.38
CA GLN A 111 -11.84 -2.46 -16.41
C GLN A 111 -12.47 -3.65 -17.13
N PRO A 112 -13.67 -4.13 -16.73
CA PRO A 112 -14.59 -3.54 -15.74
C PRO A 112 -14.47 -4.13 -14.32
N THR A 113 -13.34 -3.94 -13.63
CA THR A 113 -13.18 -4.35 -12.22
C THR A 113 -13.95 -3.44 -11.27
N GLU A 114 -14.72 -4.04 -10.35
CA GLU A 114 -15.42 -3.35 -9.26
C GLU A 114 -14.86 -3.65 -7.88
N LEU A 115 -14.38 -4.88 -7.65
CA LEU A 115 -13.76 -5.25 -6.37
C LEU A 115 -12.33 -5.69 -6.58
N CYS A 116 -11.49 -5.32 -5.64
CA CYS A 116 -10.10 -5.76 -5.54
C CYS A 116 -9.82 -6.32 -4.14
N ARG A 117 -8.96 -7.34 -4.04
CA ARG A 117 -8.45 -7.87 -2.77
C ARG A 117 -6.96 -8.15 -2.93
N LEU A 118 -6.21 -7.91 -1.86
CA LEU A 118 -4.82 -8.36 -1.75
C LEU A 118 -4.74 -9.64 -0.93
N VAL A 119 -3.99 -10.62 -1.43
CA VAL A 119 -3.53 -11.77 -0.64
C VAL A 119 -2.01 -11.67 -0.54
N THR A 120 -1.52 -11.63 0.69
CA THR A 120 -0.12 -11.33 1.00
C THR A 120 0.54 -12.55 1.62
N CYS A 121 1.83 -12.78 1.33
CA CYS A 121 2.55 -13.92 1.87
C CYS A 121 4.04 -13.58 1.97
N LEU A 122 4.65 -13.76 3.15
CA LEU A 122 6.09 -13.68 3.29
C LEU A 122 6.75 -14.85 2.57
N HIS A 123 7.88 -14.60 1.92
CA HIS A 123 8.61 -15.60 1.16
C HIS A 123 10.11 -15.49 1.45
N HIS A 124 10.72 -16.64 1.72
CA HIS A 124 12.16 -16.80 1.80
C HIS A 124 12.60 -17.96 0.89
N PRO A 125 13.58 -17.78 -0.03
CA PRO A 125 13.96 -18.80 -1.03
C PRO A 125 14.28 -20.19 -0.47
N LYS A 126 14.81 -20.26 0.75
CA LYS A 126 15.13 -21.54 1.41
C LYS A 126 13.98 -22.13 2.26
N LEU A 127 13.07 -21.29 2.73
CA LEU A 127 12.00 -21.70 3.66
C LEU A 127 10.64 -21.81 2.96
N GLY A 128 10.53 -21.27 1.75
CA GLY A 128 9.30 -21.25 0.98
C GLY A 128 8.39 -20.08 1.35
N LEU A 129 7.10 -20.29 1.13
CA LEU A 129 6.02 -19.37 1.44
C LEU A 129 5.61 -19.54 2.91
N GLY A 130 5.40 -18.42 3.60
CA GLY A 130 4.73 -18.38 4.90
C GLY A 130 3.21 -18.48 4.76
N GLU A 131 2.50 -18.35 5.89
CA GLU A 131 1.04 -18.35 5.87
C GLU A 131 0.49 -17.13 5.11
N PRO A 132 -0.43 -17.31 4.15
CA PRO A 132 -1.03 -16.21 3.42
C PRO A 132 -2.04 -15.44 4.28
N SER A 133 -2.02 -14.12 4.20
CA SER A 133 -2.99 -13.23 4.82
C SER A 133 -3.84 -12.56 3.75
N GLN A 134 -5.15 -12.78 3.82
CA GLN A 134 -6.14 -12.15 2.94
C GLN A 134 -6.63 -10.85 3.57
N LEU A 135 -6.49 -9.75 2.85
CA LEU A 135 -7.11 -8.48 3.27
C LEU A 135 -8.60 -8.48 2.92
N GLN A 136 -9.34 -7.50 3.45
CA GLN A 136 -10.72 -7.27 3.02
C GLN A 136 -10.80 -6.94 1.51
N SER A 137 -12.00 -6.99 0.96
CA SER A 137 -12.24 -6.53 -0.42
C SER A 137 -12.47 -5.01 -0.44
N PHE A 138 -12.01 -4.36 -1.49
CA PHE A 138 -12.09 -2.92 -1.68
C PHE A 138 -12.80 -2.59 -2.99
N THR A 139 -13.67 -1.59 -2.96
CA THR A 139 -14.35 -1.09 -4.15
C THR A 139 -13.36 -0.33 -5.04
N CYS A 140 -13.48 -0.55 -6.34
CA CYS A 140 -12.72 0.12 -7.37
C CYS A 140 -13.55 1.29 -7.92
N GLU A 141 -12.93 2.45 -7.98
CA GLU A 141 -13.55 3.71 -8.37
C GLU A 141 -12.82 4.30 -9.57
N THR A 142 -13.48 5.21 -10.29
CA THR A 142 -12.81 6.00 -11.33
C THR A 142 -12.20 7.24 -10.71
N PHE A 143 -10.89 7.40 -10.83
CA PHE A 143 -10.16 8.59 -10.48
C PHE A 143 -9.81 9.39 -11.73
N THR A 144 -10.01 10.71 -11.69
CA THR A 144 -9.59 11.62 -12.76
C THR A 144 -8.45 12.47 -12.22
N ASP A 145 -7.29 12.44 -12.88
CA ASP A 145 -6.14 13.24 -12.46
C ASP A 145 -6.28 14.72 -12.86
N GLN A 146 -5.30 15.53 -12.46
CA GLN A 146 -5.30 16.98 -12.74
C GLN A 146 -5.25 17.31 -14.23
N ASN A 147 -4.81 16.37 -15.08
CA ASN A 147 -4.76 16.52 -16.53
C ASN A 147 -6.03 15.98 -17.22
N GLY A 148 -7.02 15.54 -16.45
CA GLY A 148 -8.27 14.97 -16.96
C GLY A 148 -8.15 13.49 -17.36
N TYR A 149 -7.02 12.82 -17.11
CA TYR A 149 -6.86 11.42 -17.42
C TYR A 149 -7.62 10.56 -16.41
N LYS A 150 -8.50 9.69 -16.92
CA LYS A 150 -9.30 8.77 -16.12
C LYS A 150 -8.56 7.45 -15.92
N MET A 151 -8.52 6.97 -14.69
CA MET A 151 -7.97 5.67 -14.32
C MET A 151 -8.86 4.97 -13.30
N SER A 152 -8.80 3.64 -13.27
CA SER A 152 -9.42 2.86 -12.20
C SER A 152 -8.49 2.78 -10.99
N VAL A 153 -9.02 3.01 -9.79
CA VAL A 153 -8.27 2.99 -8.53
C VAL A 153 -8.99 2.14 -7.49
N ALA A 154 -8.24 1.43 -6.65
CA ALA A 154 -8.75 0.91 -5.38
C ALA A 154 -7.99 1.58 -4.23
N LEU A 155 -8.70 2.28 -3.35
CA LEU A 155 -8.14 2.79 -2.11
C LEU A 155 -8.14 1.67 -1.07
N ILE A 156 -6.95 1.21 -0.69
CA ILE A 156 -6.78 0.06 0.21
C ILE A 156 -6.70 0.53 1.66
N ALA A 157 -5.93 1.60 1.92
CA ALA A 157 -5.79 2.27 3.22
C ALA A 157 -5.67 1.30 4.42
N THR A 158 -4.95 0.19 4.24
CA THR A 158 -4.86 -0.90 5.23
C THR A 158 -3.40 -1.12 5.60
N LYS A 159 -3.14 -1.36 6.89
CA LYS A 159 -1.79 -1.69 7.37
C LYS A 159 -1.71 -3.13 7.86
N GLN A 160 -0.58 -3.78 7.57
CA GLN A 160 -0.26 -5.14 7.98
C GLN A 160 1.03 -5.12 8.81
N PRO A 161 0.94 -5.31 10.14
CA PRO A 161 2.12 -5.44 10.99
C PRO A 161 2.78 -6.81 10.80
N VAL A 162 4.11 -6.83 10.84
CA VAL A 162 4.96 -8.02 10.81
C VAL A 162 5.93 -7.93 11.99
N PRO A 163 5.47 -8.29 13.21
CA PRO A 163 6.28 -8.20 14.41
C PRO A 163 7.33 -9.31 14.45
N ARG A 164 8.40 -9.11 15.24
CA ARG A 164 9.42 -10.13 15.53
C ARG A 164 10.06 -10.73 14.27
N CYS A 165 10.34 -9.87 13.29
CA CYS A 165 10.91 -10.28 12.01
C CYS A 165 12.41 -9.97 11.99
N PRO A 166 13.31 -10.98 12.00
CA PRO A 166 14.73 -10.73 11.85
C PRO A 166 15.05 -10.13 10.47
N PRO A 167 16.00 -9.19 10.38
CA PRO A 167 16.35 -8.61 9.09
C PRO A 167 17.08 -9.63 8.23
N GLN A 168 16.55 -9.89 7.05
CA GLN A 168 17.08 -10.88 6.11
C GLN A 168 16.95 -10.35 4.68
N GLN A 169 18.07 -10.13 4.00
CA GLN A 169 18.11 -9.68 2.61
C GLN A 169 17.28 -10.57 1.66
N ALA A 170 17.23 -11.88 1.93
CA ALA A 170 16.49 -12.84 1.09
C ALA A 170 14.97 -12.82 1.35
N LEU A 171 14.50 -12.14 2.39
CA LEU A 171 13.08 -12.07 2.72
C LEU A 171 12.36 -11.10 1.77
N THR A 172 11.26 -11.59 1.23
CA THR A 172 10.40 -10.86 0.29
C THR A 172 8.95 -11.03 0.70
N ILE A 173 8.07 -10.17 0.22
CA ILE A 173 6.64 -10.39 0.29
C ILE A 173 6.09 -10.59 -1.12
N ILE A 174 5.30 -11.65 -1.28
CA ILE A 174 4.49 -11.92 -2.47
C ILE A 174 3.12 -11.32 -2.21
N ILE A 175 2.61 -10.58 -3.18
CA ILE A 175 1.28 -9.99 -3.13
C ILE A 175 0.54 -10.42 -4.38
N GLU A 176 -0.51 -11.19 -4.18
CA GLU A 176 -1.49 -11.53 -5.19
C GLU A 176 -2.59 -10.46 -5.19
N ILE A 177 -2.97 -10.02 -6.38
CA ILE A 177 -4.05 -9.07 -6.61
C ILE A 177 -5.21 -9.85 -7.24
N GLN A 178 -6.30 -9.95 -6.50
CA GLN A 178 -7.54 -10.57 -6.95
C GLN A 178 -8.54 -9.49 -7.33
N THR A 179 -9.23 -9.66 -8.45
CA THR A 179 -10.29 -8.74 -8.86
C THR A 179 -11.56 -9.46 -9.23
N ALA A 180 -12.68 -8.75 -9.13
CA ALA A 180 -13.98 -9.19 -9.61
C ALA A 180 -14.65 -8.06 -10.40
N ALA A 181 -15.25 -8.42 -11.54
CA ALA A 181 -16.21 -7.56 -12.21
C ALA A 181 -17.59 -7.72 -11.55
N HIS A 182 -18.46 -6.71 -11.68
CA HIS A 182 -19.85 -6.87 -11.32
C HIS A 182 -20.46 -8.02 -12.11
N GLN A 183 -21.11 -8.96 -11.43
CA GLN A 183 -22.10 -9.80 -12.09
C GLN A 183 -23.35 -9.83 -11.21
N PRO A 184 -24.56 -9.73 -11.80
CA PRO A 184 -25.82 -9.52 -11.06
C PRO A 184 -26.15 -10.58 -9.99
N HIS A 185 -25.54 -11.76 -10.07
CA HIS A 185 -25.88 -12.91 -9.24
C HIS A 185 -24.70 -13.56 -8.53
N TYR A 186 -23.46 -13.12 -8.82
CA TYR A 186 -22.26 -13.71 -8.22
C TYR A 186 -21.05 -12.81 -8.39
N THR A 187 -20.37 -12.44 -7.31
CA THR A 187 -19.10 -11.70 -7.40
C THR A 187 -17.97 -12.64 -6.99
N GLN A 188 -17.23 -13.17 -7.96
CA GLN A 188 -16.07 -14.01 -7.71
C GLN A 188 -14.78 -13.22 -7.86
N LEU A 189 -14.02 -13.13 -6.78
CA LEU A 189 -12.63 -12.68 -6.85
C LEU A 189 -11.78 -13.72 -7.55
N GLN A 190 -11.06 -13.30 -8.57
CA GLN A 190 -10.12 -14.12 -9.32
C GLN A 190 -8.75 -13.46 -9.30
N THR A 191 -7.71 -14.27 -9.15
CA THR A 191 -6.33 -13.81 -9.32
C THR A 191 -6.16 -13.19 -10.70
N ARG A 192 -5.70 -11.94 -10.75
CA ARG A 192 -5.41 -11.24 -12.01
C ARG A 192 -3.93 -10.97 -12.21
N SER A 193 -3.26 -10.62 -11.14
CA SER A 193 -1.86 -10.23 -11.20
C SER A 193 -1.19 -10.45 -9.85
N TRP A 194 0.11 -10.26 -9.81
CA TRP A 194 0.89 -10.41 -8.59
C TRP A 194 2.13 -9.53 -8.61
N THR A 195 2.76 -9.35 -7.47
CA THR A 195 4.05 -8.68 -7.38
C THR A 195 4.90 -9.29 -6.26
N LYS A 196 6.20 -9.01 -6.30
CA LYS A 196 7.19 -9.45 -5.32
C LYS A 196 8.03 -8.26 -4.89
N ILE A 197 8.05 -8.01 -3.59
CA ILE A 197 8.69 -6.83 -3.01
C ILE A 197 9.84 -7.28 -2.08
N PRO A 198 11.06 -6.73 -2.24
CA PRO A 198 12.12 -6.87 -1.25
C PRO A 198 11.78 -6.09 0.03
N LEU A 199 12.15 -6.63 1.18
CA LEU A 199 11.92 -5.97 2.48
C LEU A 199 13.18 -5.30 3.03
N PHE A 200 14.36 -5.92 2.81
CA PHE A 200 15.63 -5.46 3.37
C PHE A 200 16.67 -5.19 2.28
N ASP A 201 17.55 -4.21 2.53
CA ASP A 201 18.72 -3.96 1.67
C ASP A 201 19.89 -4.92 1.98
N HIS A 202 20.99 -4.77 1.23
CA HIS A 202 22.22 -5.55 1.42
C HIS A 202 22.92 -5.32 2.77
N LYS A 203 22.53 -4.27 3.50
CA LYS A 203 23.01 -3.96 4.86
C LYS A 203 22.01 -4.40 5.92
N ASN A 204 21.01 -5.22 5.56
CA ASN A 204 19.95 -5.70 6.45
C ASN A 204 19.15 -4.56 7.10
N ARG A 205 19.05 -3.40 6.42
CA ARG A 205 18.16 -2.31 6.82
C ARG A 205 16.83 -2.49 6.13
N LEU A 206 15.74 -2.23 6.83
CA LEU A 206 14.42 -2.18 6.22
C LEU A 206 14.44 -1.13 5.11
N LEU A 207 13.92 -1.48 3.94
CA LEU A 207 13.70 -0.56 2.83
C LEU A 207 12.51 0.36 3.18
N SER A 208 12.67 1.18 4.21
CA SER A 208 11.66 2.12 4.68
C SER A 208 11.44 3.18 3.61
N GLY A 209 10.18 3.57 3.36
CA GLY A 209 9.86 4.54 2.31
C GLY A 209 8.46 4.40 1.72
N ARG A 210 8.15 5.34 0.81
CA ARG A 210 6.98 5.32 -0.07
C ARG A 210 7.37 4.68 -1.39
N TRP A 211 6.81 3.51 -1.67
CA TRP A 211 7.21 2.69 -2.80
C TRP A 211 6.04 2.35 -3.70
N LYS A 212 6.33 2.22 -4.99
CA LYS A 212 5.41 1.69 -5.97
C LYS A 212 6.04 0.55 -6.75
N VAL A 213 5.21 -0.38 -7.20
CA VAL A 213 5.66 -1.56 -7.95
C VAL A 213 4.60 -1.97 -8.97
N PRO A 214 5.00 -2.24 -10.23
CA PRO A 214 4.06 -2.73 -11.23
C PRO A 214 3.61 -4.14 -10.90
N ALA A 215 2.36 -4.44 -11.22
CA ALA A 215 1.83 -5.81 -11.14
C ALA A 215 2.30 -6.63 -12.36
N ARG A 216 2.46 -7.94 -12.18
CA ARG A 216 2.94 -8.90 -13.17
C ARG A 216 1.84 -9.87 -13.58
N ASN A 217 1.91 -10.30 -14.82
CA ASN A 217 1.00 -11.32 -15.36
C ASN A 217 1.21 -12.67 -14.67
N LEU A 218 0.16 -13.48 -14.70
CA LEU A 218 0.18 -14.87 -14.25
C LEU A 218 0.98 -15.75 -15.23
N PRO A 219 1.50 -16.91 -14.78
CA PRO A 219 1.40 -17.47 -13.43
C PRO A 219 2.29 -16.78 -12.38
N ILE A 220 1.97 -16.96 -11.10
CA ILE A 220 2.83 -16.51 -9.99
C ILE A 220 4.11 -17.36 -9.98
N GLN A 221 5.26 -16.69 -10.08
CA GLN A 221 6.59 -17.32 -10.02
C GLN A 221 7.27 -16.92 -8.71
N TYR A 222 6.78 -17.44 -7.58
CA TYR A 222 7.22 -17.00 -6.25
C TYR A 222 8.70 -17.32 -5.97
N ASP A 223 9.24 -18.36 -6.59
CA ASP A 223 10.61 -18.83 -6.51
C ASP A 223 11.58 -18.01 -7.39
N ALA A 224 11.06 -17.29 -8.38
CA ALA A 224 11.87 -16.44 -9.26
C ALA A 224 12.59 -15.34 -8.47
N SER A 225 13.82 -15.02 -8.88
CA SER A 225 14.59 -13.91 -8.30
C SER A 225 13.93 -12.56 -8.64
N LEU A 226 14.19 -11.53 -7.83
CA LEU A 226 13.67 -10.18 -8.10
C LEU A 226 14.10 -9.65 -9.48
N ALA A 227 15.31 -10.01 -9.93
CA ALA A 227 15.79 -9.67 -11.27
C ALA A 227 14.92 -10.32 -12.35
N ILE A 228 14.59 -11.61 -12.23
CA ILE A 228 13.69 -12.30 -13.17
C ILE A 228 12.29 -11.69 -13.11
N VAL A 229 11.74 -11.46 -11.91
CA VAL A 229 10.42 -10.84 -11.74
C VAL A 229 10.34 -9.46 -12.40
N SER A 230 11.41 -8.68 -12.35
CA SER A 230 11.47 -7.34 -12.98
C SER A 230 11.34 -7.39 -14.50
N MET A 231 11.76 -8.50 -15.12
CA MET A 231 11.68 -8.73 -16.57
C MET A 231 10.35 -9.37 -17.00
N LEU A 232 9.52 -9.84 -16.06
CA LEU A 232 8.23 -10.43 -16.41
C LEU A 232 7.28 -9.36 -17.00
N PRO A 233 6.42 -9.73 -17.97
CA PRO A 233 5.43 -8.82 -18.52
C PRO A 233 4.56 -8.19 -17.43
N ALA A 234 4.39 -6.87 -17.50
CA ALA A 234 3.49 -6.16 -16.61
C ALA A 234 2.02 -6.50 -16.94
N ALA A 235 1.17 -6.48 -15.91
CA ALA A 235 -0.28 -6.60 -16.05
C ALA A 235 -0.87 -5.23 -16.42
N GLY A 236 -0.69 -4.86 -17.69
CA GLY A 236 -1.05 -3.54 -18.19
C GLY A 236 -0.24 -2.44 -17.47
N MET A 237 -0.94 -1.39 -17.03
CA MET A 237 -0.35 -0.27 -16.28
C MET A 237 -0.62 -0.36 -14.77
N MET A 238 -1.08 -1.51 -14.29
CA MET A 238 -1.50 -1.70 -12.91
C MET A 238 -0.32 -1.55 -11.94
N GLU A 239 -0.49 -0.73 -10.91
CA GLU A 239 0.60 -0.41 -9.99
C GLU A 239 0.12 -0.34 -8.53
N LEU A 240 0.79 -1.10 -7.66
CA LEU A 240 0.55 -1.08 -6.22
C LEU A 240 1.43 -0.01 -5.57
N HIS A 241 0.80 0.87 -4.78
CA HIS A 241 1.46 1.88 -3.96
C HIS A 241 1.38 1.48 -2.49
N TYR A 242 2.52 1.47 -1.83
CA TYR A 242 2.66 0.99 -0.46
C TYR A 242 3.73 1.77 0.30
N ARG A 243 3.70 1.68 1.64
CA ARG A 243 4.79 2.15 2.50
C ARG A 243 5.34 1.01 3.31
N LEU A 244 6.66 0.96 3.40
CA LEU A 244 7.36 0.14 4.39
C LEU A 244 7.83 1.05 5.51
N VAL A 245 7.49 0.69 6.74
CA VAL A 245 7.68 1.54 7.92
C VAL A 245 8.22 0.69 9.06
N ASN A 246 9.24 1.15 9.78
CA ASN A 246 9.64 0.50 11.02
C ASN A 246 8.48 0.54 12.00
N TYR A 247 8.33 -0.50 12.84
CA TYR A 247 7.19 -0.58 13.75
C TYR A 247 7.05 0.66 14.65
N LYS A 248 8.17 1.18 15.16
CA LYS A 248 8.23 2.40 15.99
C LYS A 248 7.65 3.66 15.32
N ASP A 249 7.70 3.74 13.98
CA ASP A 249 7.27 4.91 13.21
C ASP A 249 5.83 4.72 12.67
N ALA A 250 5.22 3.54 12.89
CA ALA A 250 3.95 3.17 12.29
C ALA A 250 2.76 3.99 12.79
N GLU A 251 2.80 4.46 14.04
CA GLU A 251 1.73 5.29 14.59
C GLU A 251 1.67 6.66 13.88
N GLU A 252 2.81 7.33 13.75
CA GLU A 252 2.95 8.59 13.02
C GLU A 252 2.47 8.45 11.56
N GLN A 253 2.80 7.32 10.92
CA GLN A 253 2.42 7.05 9.54
C GLN A 253 0.96 6.66 9.35
N THR A 254 0.21 6.35 10.41
CA THR A 254 -1.20 5.92 10.30
C THR A 254 -2.09 7.01 9.73
N ASN A 255 -1.82 8.29 10.04
CA ASN A 255 -2.62 9.43 9.61
C ASN A 255 -2.03 10.18 8.40
N ALA A 256 -1.01 9.61 7.75
CA ALA A 256 -0.44 10.23 6.56
C ALA A 256 -1.52 10.36 5.46
N PRO A 257 -1.53 11.46 4.69
CA PRO A 257 -2.57 11.72 3.70
C PRO A 257 -2.54 10.65 2.60
N LEU A 258 -3.70 10.04 2.34
CA LEU A 258 -3.90 9.02 1.32
C LEU A 258 -4.70 9.59 0.15
N SER A 259 -4.07 9.71 -1.01
CA SER A 259 -4.75 10.08 -2.25
C SER A 259 -3.89 9.66 -3.45
N PRO A 260 -4.50 9.17 -4.55
CA PRO A 260 -3.84 8.96 -5.83
C PRO A 260 -3.14 10.21 -6.38
N THR A 261 -3.60 11.40 -5.95
CA THR A 261 -2.95 12.68 -6.27
C THR A 261 -1.51 12.75 -5.78
N PHE A 262 -1.16 12.00 -4.73
CA PHE A 262 0.18 11.96 -4.15
C PHE A 262 1.06 10.84 -4.75
N ARG A 263 0.67 10.21 -5.87
CA ARG A 263 1.42 9.11 -6.52
C ARG A 263 2.89 9.47 -6.81
N ASP A 264 3.19 10.75 -7.03
CA ASP A 264 4.53 11.21 -7.36
C ASP A 264 5.47 11.21 -6.14
N LEU A 265 4.93 11.08 -4.93
CA LEU A 265 5.70 10.88 -3.69
C LEU A 265 6.21 9.43 -3.55
N TYR A 266 5.74 8.51 -4.39
CA TYR A 266 6.13 7.10 -4.35
C TYR A 266 7.18 6.82 -5.42
N ALA A 267 8.29 6.21 -5.01
CA ALA A 267 9.38 5.83 -5.88
C ALA A 267 9.35 4.34 -6.22
N TYR A 268 9.98 3.94 -7.31
CA TYR A 268 10.33 2.52 -7.47
C TYR A 268 11.44 2.17 -6.49
N VAL A 269 11.35 1.00 -5.86
CA VAL A 269 12.43 0.51 -4.99
C VAL A 269 13.72 0.46 -5.80
N PRO A 270 14.84 1.04 -5.31
CA PRO A 270 16.12 0.97 -5.99
C PRO A 270 16.43 -0.49 -6.31
N GLN A 271 16.59 -0.81 -7.59
CA GLN A 271 16.90 -2.16 -8.00
C GLN A 271 18.14 -2.62 -7.24
N LEU A 272 18.07 -3.82 -6.65
CA LEU A 272 19.20 -4.48 -5.99
C LEU A 272 20.21 -4.97 -7.05
N ASN A 273 20.67 -4.07 -7.91
CA ASN A 273 21.57 -4.32 -9.04
C ASN A 273 22.83 -3.49 -8.85
N LYS A 274 23.76 -3.95 -8.00
CA LYS A 274 25.22 -3.74 -8.14
C LYS A 274 25.95 -4.84 -7.38
N GLU A 275 26.27 -5.93 -8.09
CA GLU A 275 27.57 -6.65 -8.07
C GLU A 275 27.43 -8.00 -8.79
N ILE A 276 27.30 -7.94 -10.12
CA ILE A 276 27.96 -8.96 -10.94
C ILE A 276 29.21 -8.25 -11.44
N LYS A 277 30.32 -8.37 -10.70
CA LYS A 277 31.62 -8.14 -11.33
C LYS A 277 31.77 -9.27 -12.36
N PRO A 278 31.96 -8.97 -13.66
CA PRO A 278 32.37 -10.01 -14.58
C PRO A 278 33.66 -10.63 -14.02
N LYS A 279 33.70 -11.95 -13.90
CA LYS A 279 34.96 -12.66 -13.67
C LYS A 279 35.90 -12.22 -14.79
N GLU A 280 37.03 -11.63 -14.43
CA GLU A 280 38.09 -11.34 -15.39
C GLU A 280 38.41 -12.63 -16.17
N PRO A 281 38.54 -12.56 -17.50
CA PRO A 281 38.97 -13.71 -18.26
C PRO A 281 40.38 -14.09 -17.78
N TYR A 282 40.55 -15.34 -17.38
CA TYR A 282 41.87 -15.91 -17.11
C TYR A 282 42.78 -15.64 -18.30
N THR A 283 43.81 -14.81 -18.10
CA THR A 283 44.96 -14.78 -19.00
C THR A 283 45.69 -16.11 -18.84
N LEU A 284 45.64 -16.94 -19.87
CA LEU A 284 46.56 -18.05 -20.04
C LEU A 284 47.97 -17.46 -20.24
N GLY A 285 48.83 -17.66 -19.25
CA GLY A 285 50.28 -17.55 -19.38
C GLY A 285 50.89 -18.93 -19.42
#